data_AF-A0A091MB90-F1
#
_entry.id   AF-A0A091MB90-F1
#
_cell.length_a   1.000
_cell.length_b   1.000
_cell.length_c   1.000
_cell.angle_alpha   90.00
_cell.angle_beta   90.00
_cell.angle_gamma   90.00
#
_symmetry.space_group_name_H-M   'P 1'
#
loop_
_entity.id
_entity.type
_entity.pdbx_description
1 polymer ?
#
loop_
_entity_poly.entity_id
_entity_poly.type
_entity_poly.pdbx_seq_one_letter_code
_entity_poly.pdbx_strand_id
1 'polypeptide(L)' 'QLYIEVEYDYEYEAKDKKIVIKQGEKYILVKKTNDDWWQVKRDESSKPFYVPAQYVKEIPRKA' A
#
# COMPACT_ATOMS: atom_id res chain seq x y z
N GLN A 1 -14.77 0.91 0.19
CA GLN A 1 -13.34 1.17 -0.05
C GLN A 1 -12.52 0.38 0.98
N LEU A 2 -11.63 -0.49 0.53
CA LEU A 2 -10.67 -1.18 1.40
C LEU A 2 -9.46 -0.27 1.62
N TYR A 3 -8.98 -0.22 2.85
CA TYR A 3 -7.76 0.49 3.20
C TYR A 3 -6.74 -0.52 3.67
N ILE A 4 -5.48 -0.16 3.54
CA ILE A 4 -4.38 -0.84 4.20
C ILE A 4 -3.66 0.14 5.11
N GLU A 5 -3.13 -0.35 6.21
CA GLU A 5 -2.23 0.37 7.08
C GLU A 5 -0.87 -0.30 7.06
N VAL A 6 0.18 0.50 6.94
CA VAL A 6 1.55 0.00 6.96
C VAL A 6 1.90 -0.37 8.39
N GLU A 7 2.24 -1.62 8.65
CA GLU A 7 2.68 -2.08 9.97
C GLU A 7 4.18 -1.86 10.18
N TYR A 8 4.97 -1.80 9.10
CA TYR A 8 6.42 -1.65 9.16
C TYR A 8 6.95 -0.75 8.04
N ASP A 9 7.96 0.06 8.37
CA ASP A 9 8.68 0.87 7.38
C ASP A 9 9.28 -0.03 6.29
N TYR A 10 9.07 0.34 5.03
CA TYR A 10 9.65 -0.37 3.90
C TYR A 10 9.98 0.59 2.77
N GLU A 11 11.11 0.37 2.12
CA GLU A 11 11.51 1.15 0.96
C GLU A 11 12.07 0.26 -0.13
N TYR A 12 11.74 0.58 -1.38
CA TYR A 12 12.25 -0.12 -2.54
C TYR A 12 12.30 0.81 -3.75
N GLU A 13 13.20 0.53 -4.68
CA GLU A 13 13.25 1.23 -5.97
C GLU A 13 12.44 0.49 -7.03
N ALA A 14 11.59 1.22 -7.73
CA ALA A 14 10.76 0.72 -8.81
C ALA A 14 10.81 1.68 -10.00
N LYS A 15 11.31 1.23 -11.14
CA LYS A 15 11.33 2.00 -12.41
C LYS A 15 11.81 3.44 -12.18
N ASP A 16 13.00 3.58 -11.59
CA ASP A 16 13.65 4.87 -11.29
C ASP A 16 12.91 5.75 -10.27
N LYS A 17 12.02 5.16 -9.47
CA LYS A 17 11.35 5.84 -8.36
C LYS A 17 11.56 5.08 -7.06
N LYS A 18 12.05 5.79 -6.05
CA LYS A 18 12.07 5.29 -4.68
C LYS A 18 10.67 5.36 -4.10
N ILE A 19 10.09 4.20 -3.78
CA ILE A 19 8.85 4.10 -3.01
C ILE A 19 9.25 3.89 -1.56
N VAL A 20 8.69 4.73 -0.68
CA VAL A 20 8.88 4.65 0.76
C VAL A 20 7.51 4.62 1.40
N ILE A 21 7.25 3.55 2.16
CA ILE A 21 6.08 3.42 3.01
C ILE A 21 6.55 3.44 4.47
N LYS A 22 5.83 4.18 5.31
CA LYS A 22 6.15 4.28 6.72
C LYS A 22 5.05 3.67 7.57
N GLN A 23 5.43 3.05 8.68
CA GLN A 23 4.52 2.51 9.67
C GLN A 23 3.48 3.57 10.09
N GLY A 24 2.22 3.16 10.13
CA GLY A 24 1.08 4.01 10.43
C GLY A 24 0.51 4.78 9.23
N GLU A 25 1.18 4.77 8.07
CA GLU A 25 0.58 5.30 6.85
C GLU A 25 -0.56 4.44 6.35
N LYS A 26 -1.56 5.09 5.76
CA LYS A 26 -2.75 4.43 5.23
C LYS A 26 -2.84 4.65 3.73
N TYR A 27 -3.13 3.58 3.02
CA TYR A 27 -3.31 3.62 1.58
C TYR A 27 -4.64 2.98 1.19
N ILE A 28 -5.16 3.40 0.04
CA ILE A 28 -6.35 2.82 -0.54
C ILE A 28 -5.94 1.58 -1.30
N LEU A 29 -6.47 0.42 -0.92
CA LEU A 29 -6.28 -0.81 -1.67
C LEU A 29 -7.02 -0.71 -3.00
N VAL A 30 -6.28 -0.76 -4.10
CA VAL A 30 -6.83 -0.73 -5.46
C VAL A 30 -7.10 -2.15 -5.93
N LYS A 31 -6.08 -3.03 -5.83
CA LYS A 31 -6.17 -4.41 -6.30
C LYS A 31 -5.15 -5.30 -5.59
N LYS A 32 -5.57 -6.48 -5.13
CA LYS A 32 -4.64 -7.54 -4.70
C LYS A 32 -4.12 -8.23 -5.96
N THR A 33 -2.86 -7.99 -6.31
CA THR A 33 -2.28 -8.54 -7.55
C THR A 33 -1.91 -10.00 -7.36
N ASN A 34 -1.36 -10.34 -6.19
CA ASN A 34 -1.08 -11.67 -5.68
C ASN A 34 -1.03 -11.61 -4.13
N ASP A 35 -0.65 -12.70 -3.47
CA ASP A 35 -0.58 -12.77 -2.00
C ASP A 35 0.60 -11.98 -1.42
N ASP A 36 1.63 -11.69 -2.21
CA ASP A 36 2.83 -10.98 -1.76
C ASP A 36 2.80 -9.48 -2.03
N TRP A 37 2.18 -9.03 -3.13
CA TRP A 37 2.21 -7.67 -3.64
C TRP A 37 0.82 -7.15 -3.98
N TRP A 38 0.46 -6.07 -3.32
CA TRP A 38 -0.82 -5.41 -3.52
C TRP A 38 -0.64 -4.04 -4.15
N GLN A 39 -1.54 -3.71 -5.07
CA GLN A 39 -1.58 -2.41 -5.70
C GLN A 39 -2.42 -1.45 -4.85
N VAL A 40 -1.80 -0.35 -4.44
CA VAL A 40 -2.39 0.65 -3.56
C VAL A 40 -2.20 2.06 -4.12
N LYS A 41 -3.02 3.00 -3.68
CA LYS A 41 -2.91 4.42 -4.05
C LYS A 41 -3.00 5.30 -2.80
N ARG A 42 -2.25 6.41 -2.78
CA ARG A 42 -2.35 7.42 -1.72
C ARG A 42 -3.72 8.10 -1.70
N ASP A 43 -4.17 8.51 -2.88
CA ASP A 43 -5.41 9.25 -3.10
C ASP A 43 -6.03 8.82 -4.41
N GLU A 44 -7.24 9.29 -4.71
CA GLU A 44 -7.90 9.00 -5.98
C GLU A 44 -7.16 9.54 -7.21
N SER A 45 -6.46 10.68 -7.04
CA SER A 45 -5.68 11.33 -8.11
C SER A 45 -4.22 10.89 -8.15
N SER A 46 -3.76 10.13 -7.14
CA SER A 46 -2.36 9.69 -7.04
C SER A 46 -2.12 8.44 -7.89
N LYS A 47 -0.92 8.32 -8.48
CA LYS A 47 -0.55 7.12 -9.23
C LYS A 47 -0.50 5.90 -8.30
N PRO A 48 -1.08 4.76 -8.71
CA PRO A 48 -0.98 3.54 -7.93
C PRO A 48 0.45 3.00 -7.93
N PHE A 49 0.85 2.42 -6.81
CA PHE A 49 2.13 1.74 -6.61
C PHE A 49 1.89 0.40 -5.92
N TYR A 50 2.94 -0.41 -5.80
CA TYR A 50 2.84 -1.72 -5.18
C TYR A 50 3.41 -1.67 -3.77
N VAL A 51 2.82 -2.44 -2.86
CA VAL A 51 3.35 -2.62 -1.51
C VAL A 51 3.33 -4.10 -1.18
N PRO A 52 4.32 -4.58 -0.41
CA PRO A 52 4.33 -5.96 0.03
C PRO A 52 3.24 -6.18 1.09
N ALA A 53 2.38 -7.16 0.85
CA ALA A 53 1.27 -7.53 1.74
C ALA A 53 1.74 -7.93 3.15
N GLN A 54 2.98 -8.40 3.30
CA GLN A 54 3.53 -8.75 4.61
C GLN A 54 3.83 -7.54 5.50
N TYR A 55 3.99 -6.35 4.92
CA TYR A 55 4.32 -5.11 5.64
C TYR A 55 3.10 -4.23 5.86
N VAL A 56 1.95 -4.62 5.32
CA VAL A 56 0.72 -3.83 5.35
C VAL A 56 -0.43 -4.72 5.79
N LYS A 57 -1.38 -4.14 6.50
CA LYS A 57 -2.54 -4.85 7.01
C LYS A 57 -3.81 -4.27 6.41
N GLU A 58 -4.67 -5.13 5.89
CA GLU A 58 -5.99 -4.70 5.45
C GLU A 58 -6.84 -4.24 6.64
N ILE A 59 -7.38 -3.03 6.52
CA ILE A 59 -8.31 -2.46 7.49
C ILE A 59 -9.67 -2.35 6.81
N PRO A 60 -10.66 -3.16 7.22
CA PRO A 60 -12.04 -2.94 6.81
C PRO A 60 -12.48 -1.59 7.40
N ARG A 61 -13.05 -0.72 6.57
CA ARG A 61 -13.67 0.52 7.05
C ARG A 61 -14.83 0.12 7.96
N LYS A 62 -14.63 0.12 9.28
CA LYS A 62 -15.72 -0.03 10.25
C LYS A 62 -16.63 1.19 10.07
N ALA A 63 -17.91 0.90 9.84
CA ALA A 63 -18.98 1.87 9.73
C ALA A 63 -19.18 2.62 11.05
#